data_AF-A0A8S4SI98-F1
#
_entry.id   AF-A0A8S4SI98-F1
#
_cell.length_a   1.000
_cell.length_b   1.000
_cell.length_c   1.000
_cell.angle_alpha   90.00
_cell.angle_beta   90.00
_cell.angle_gamma   90.00
#
_symmetry.space_group_name_H-M   'P 1'
#
loop_
_entity.id
_entity.type
_entity.pdbx_description
1 polymer ?
#
loop_
_entity_poly.entity_id
_entity_poly.type
_entity_poly.pdbx_seq_one_letter_code
_entity_poly.pdbx_strand_id
1 'polypeptide(L)'
;MQSNEKRPKTMDLASLEPAARVKQLANFGAMVEVDPNVPPRRYYRSGLEMVRMANVYLAEGSLENAYMLYLKFMTLFLEKIRKHPEYVAVPSDVKAVNQAMLKEVMPKAEKLKQKLLDQYAKEHANYKEYEEKRKIAEAAKRKQEQEDAKLAQRLQADENRQDGHTTPHLLNAEEWAVSPSAPPVDGVLYPDDFASEPPRAPPQSYHPTPPLIPPSRPHDAGINDFVSPLVSERRLRQVVVPAGLLSRFLALAAPNTARNVELCGILAGILVCVYPY
;
A
#
# COMPACT_ATOMS: atom_id res chain seq x y z
N MET A 1 -0.99 -17.35 -28.68
CA MET A 1 -0.78 -15.90 -28.51
C MET A 1 -1.65 -15.44 -27.36
N GLN A 2 -1.12 -15.44 -26.13
CA GLN A 2 -1.86 -14.97 -24.96
C GLN A 2 -1.58 -13.47 -24.80
N SER A 3 -2.62 -12.69 -25.02
CA SER A 3 -2.67 -11.25 -24.81
C SER A 3 -2.40 -10.93 -23.35
N ASN A 4 -1.20 -10.42 -23.07
CA ASN A 4 -0.79 -9.99 -21.75
C ASN A 4 -1.54 -8.68 -21.42
N GLU A 5 -2.62 -8.81 -20.66
CA GLU A 5 -3.43 -7.71 -20.16
C GLU A 5 -2.58 -6.86 -19.21
N LYS A 6 -2.05 -5.75 -19.73
CA LYS A 6 -1.33 -4.74 -18.95
C LYS A 6 -2.29 -4.14 -17.93
N ARG A 7 -2.27 -4.68 -16.70
CA ARG A 7 -2.85 -3.99 -15.54
C ARG A 7 -2.34 -2.54 -15.52
N PRO A 8 -3.20 -1.53 -15.34
CA PRO A 8 -2.74 -0.16 -15.22
C PRO A 8 -1.83 -0.09 -14.00
N LYS A 9 -0.54 0.19 -14.24
CA LYS A 9 0.39 0.55 -13.16
C LYS A 9 -0.24 1.76 -12.48
N THR A 10 -0.58 1.64 -11.20
CA THR A 10 -0.80 2.80 -10.34
C THR A 10 0.47 3.63 -10.42
N MET A 11 0.45 4.68 -11.25
CA MET A 11 1.62 5.51 -11.48
C MET A 11 1.94 6.19 -10.16
N ASP A 12 3.19 6.05 -9.71
CA ASP A 12 3.68 6.78 -8.55
C ASP A 12 3.58 8.27 -8.87
N LEU A 13 2.73 9.01 -8.13
CA LEU A 13 2.47 10.43 -8.38
C LEU A 13 3.76 11.25 -8.28
N ALA A 14 4.74 10.79 -7.50
CA ALA A 14 6.05 11.44 -7.39
C ALA A 14 6.91 11.33 -8.67
N SER A 15 6.63 10.35 -9.55
CA SER A 15 7.33 10.17 -10.82
C SER A 15 6.84 11.09 -11.94
N LEU A 16 5.66 11.70 -11.76
CA LEU A 16 5.09 12.61 -12.75
C LEU A 16 5.75 13.98 -12.67
N GLU A 17 5.83 14.64 -13.81
CA GLU A 17 6.29 16.03 -13.87
C GLU A 17 5.37 16.94 -13.02
N PRO A 18 5.92 17.89 -12.24
CA PRO A 18 5.14 18.81 -11.42
C PRO A 18 3.99 19.51 -12.17
N ALA A 19 4.26 19.97 -13.39
CA ALA A 19 3.29 20.63 -14.24
C ALA A 19 2.14 19.69 -14.65
N ALA A 20 2.44 18.41 -14.90
CA ALA A 20 1.44 17.41 -15.25
C ALA A 20 0.49 17.12 -14.08
N ARG A 21 1.01 17.06 -12.84
CA ARG A 21 0.18 16.89 -11.63
C ARG A 21 -0.76 18.07 -11.42
N VAL A 22 -0.26 19.31 -11.51
CA VAL A 22 -1.10 20.51 -11.40
C VAL A 22 -2.14 20.56 -12.53
N LYS A 23 -1.79 20.12 -13.73
CA LYS A 23 -2.74 20.00 -14.86
C LYS A 23 -3.84 18.99 -14.58
N GLN A 24 -3.53 17.84 -13.95
CA GLN A 24 -4.54 16.89 -13.52
C GLN A 24 -5.52 17.50 -12.51
N LEU A 25 -5.02 18.24 -11.50
CA LEU A 25 -5.89 18.97 -10.57
C LEU A 25 -6.76 20.00 -11.30
N ALA A 26 -6.21 20.68 -12.30
CA ALA A 26 -6.97 21.65 -13.10
C ALA A 26 -8.10 20.98 -13.90
N ASN A 27 -7.87 19.78 -14.43
CA ASN A 27 -8.89 19.00 -15.11
C ASN A 27 -10.04 18.61 -14.17
N PHE A 28 -9.73 18.22 -12.92
CA PHE A 28 -10.76 17.95 -11.91
C PHE A 28 -11.54 19.21 -11.53
N GLY A 29 -10.89 20.36 -11.47
CA GLY A 29 -11.57 21.66 -11.30
C GLY A 29 -12.46 22.05 -12.50
N ALA A 30 -12.10 21.66 -13.72
CA ALA A 30 -12.92 21.88 -14.91
C ALA A 30 -14.11 20.92 -15.03
N MET A 31 -14.11 19.83 -14.26
CA MET A 31 -15.18 18.83 -14.21
C MET A 31 -16.38 19.35 -13.39
N VAL A 32 -17.07 20.33 -13.96
CA VAL A 32 -18.33 20.86 -13.43
C VAL A 32 -19.31 21.09 -14.57
N GLU A 33 -20.52 20.59 -14.39
CA GLU A 33 -21.63 20.70 -15.32
C GLU A 33 -22.76 21.48 -14.68
N VAL A 34 -23.51 22.19 -15.53
CA VAL A 34 -24.67 22.98 -15.13
C VAL A 34 -25.86 22.35 -15.82
N ASP A 35 -26.84 21.91 -15.04
CA ASP A 35 -28.08 21.33 -15.52
C ASP A 35 -29.03 22.47 -15.92
N PRO A 36 -29.51 22.51 -17.19
CA PRO A 36 -30.46 23.51 -17.65
C PRO A 36 -31.80 23.52 -16.91
N ASN A 37 -32.18 22.41 -16.25
CA ASN A 37 -33.43 22.28 -15.51
C ASN A 37 -33.35 22.80 -14.07
N VAL A 38 -32.13 23.08 -13.58
CA VAL A 38 -31.91 23.54 -12.22
C VAL A 38 -31.76 25.06 -12.22
N PRO A 39 -32.60 25.81 -11.48
CA PRO A 39 -32.54 27.27 -11.48
C PRO A 39 -31.14 27.80 -11.14
N PRO A 40 -30.56 28.74 -11.93
CA PRO A 40 -29.20 29.25 -11.74
C PRO A 40 -28.92 29.78 -10.34
N ARG A 41 -29.92 30.36 -9.68
CA ARG A 41 -29.83 30.86 -8.30
C ARG A 41 -29.35 29.80 -7.30
N ARG A 42 -29.66 28.51 -7.53
CA ARG A 42 -29.18 27.42 -6.70
C ARG A 42 -27.66 27.29 -6.78
N TYR A 43 -27.10 27.36 -7.99
CA TYR A 43 -25.65 27.33 -8.20
C TYR A 43 -24.96 28.49 -7.49
N TYR A 44 -25.50 29.72 -7.56
CA TYR A 44 -24.95 30.87 -6.83
C TYR A 44 -24.86 30.65 -5.32
N ARG A 45 -25.86 30.01 -4.70
CA ARG A 45 -25.80 29.65 -3.27
C ARG A 45 -24.75 28.57 -3.02
N SER A 46 -24.79 27.48 -3.79
CA SER A 46 -23.81 26.39 -3.67
C SER A 46 -22.38 26.85 -3.91
N GLY A 47 -22.17 27.83 -4.79
CA GLY A 47 -20.87 28.44 -5.07
C GLY A 47 -20.23 29.10 -3.85
N LEU A 48 -21.02 29.76 -3.01
CA LEU A 48 -20.51 30.35 -1.76
C LEU A 48 -20.00 29.26 -0.82
N GLU A 49 -20.72 28.14 -0.72
CA GLU A 49 -20.28 26.98 0.07
C GLU A 49 -19.03 26.33 -0.50
N MET A 50 -18.86 26.30 -1.83
CA MET A 50 -17.62 25.81 -2.43
C MET A 50 -16.40 26.63 -2.01
N VAL A 51 -16.55 27.95 -1.95
CA VAL A 51 -15.47 28.85 -1.48
C VAL A 51 -15.23 28.68 0.01
N ARG A 52 -16.31 28.55 0.80
CA ARG A 52 -16.21 28.26 2.24
C ARG A 52 -15.41 26.97 2.48
N MET A 53 -15.75 25.89 1.79
CA MET A 53 -15.05 24.61 1.89
C MET A 53 -13.61 24.69 1.39
N ALA A 54 -13.34 25.43 0.31
CA ALA A 54 -11.98 25.66 -0.16
C ALA A 54 -11.10 26.34 0.91
N ASN A 55 -11.66 27.31 1.64
CA ASN A 55 -10.97 27.97 2.74
C ASN A 55 -10.70 27.00 3.92
N VAL A 56 -11.63 26.06 4.20
CA VAL A 56 -11.43 25.01 5.21
C VAL A 56 -10.26 24.10 4.80
N TYR A 57 -10.23 23.62 3.55
CA TYR A 57 -9.12 22.81 3.05
C TYR A 57 -7.78 23.54 3.07
N LEU A 58 -7.78 24.86 2.83
CA LEU A 58 -6.57 25.67 3.01
C LEU A 58 -6.09 25.69 4.46
N ALA A 59 -7.02 25.81 5.42
CA ALA A 59 -6.70 25.83 6.84
C ALA A 59 -6.18 24.46 7.33
N GLU A 60 -6.71 23.37 6.78
CA GLU A 60 -6.27 21.99 7.05
C GLU A 60 -4.94 21.63 6.37
N GLY A 61 -4.43 22.47 5.47
CA GLY A 61 -3.22 22.21 4.70
C GLY A 61 -3.42 21.27 3.50
N SER A 62 -4.67 20.90 3.19
CA SER A 62 -5.03 20.12 2.01
C SER A 62 -5.04 21.00 0.75
N LEU A 63 -3.85 21.39 0.28
CA LEU A 63 -3.67 22.34 -0.82
C LEU A 63 -4.28 21.88 -2.14
N GLU A 64 -4.22 20.58 -2.45
CA GLU A 64 -4.75 20.00 -3.70
C GLU A 64 -6.28 20.16 -3.78
N ASN A 65 -6.99 19.76 -2.72
CA ASN A 65 -8.45 19.87 -2.65
C ASN A 65 -8.93 21.33 -2.66
N ALA A 66 -8.23 22.21 -1.93
CA ALA A 66 -8.51 23.63 -1.95
C ALA A 66 -8.37 24.21 -3.37
N TYR A 67 -7.30 23.85 -4.09
CA TYR A 67 -7.07 24.30 -5.46
C TYR A 67 -8.13 23.79 -6.43
N MET A 68 -8.50 22.51 -6.33
CA MET A 68 -9.57 21.92 -7.14
C MET A 68 -10.91 22.65 -6.91
N LEU A 69 -11.27 22.95 -5.67
CA LEU A 69 -12.52 23.65 -5.35
C LEU A 69 -12.53 25.10 -5.83
N TYR A 70 -11.44 25.83 -5.67
CA TYR A 70 -11.33 27.19 -6.22
C TYR A 70 -11.45 27.20 -7.74
N LEU A 71 -10.76 26.28 -8.43
CA LEU A 71 -10.90 26.13 -9.87
C LEU A 71 -12.32 25.75 -10.26
N LYS A 72 -12.96 24.84 -9.53
CA LYS A 72 -14.35 24.43 -9.80
C LYS A 72 -15.34 25.58 -9.64
N PHE A 73 -15.13 26.43 -8.63
CA PHE A 73 -15.90 27.67 -8.47
C PHE A 73 -15.65 28.63 -9.65
N MET A 74 -14.39 28.86 -10.01
CA MET A 74 -14.03 29.75 -11.12
C MET A 74 -14.60 29.27 -12.46
N THR A 75 -14.44 27.99 -12.81
CA THR A 75 -14.93 27.41 -14.07
C THR A 75 -16.46 27.45 -14.14
N LEU A 76 -17.13 27.14 -13.03
CA LEU A 76 -18.59 27.23 -12.92
C LEU A 76 -19.09 28.63 -13.24
N PHE A 77 -18.54 29.68 -12.60
CA PHE A 77 -19.08 31.04 -12.72
C PHE A 77 -18.51 31.88 -13.85
N LEU A 78 -17.28 31.62 -14.30
CA LEU A 78 -16.68 32.33 -15.44
C LEU A 78 -17.15 31.74 -16.77
N GLU A 79 -17.46 30.45 -16.82
CA GLU A 79 -17.62 29.74 -18.10
C GLU A 79 -18.96 29.01 -18.21
N LYS A 80 -19.30 28.12 -17.26
CA LYS A 80 -20.42 27.20 -17.41
C LYS A 80 -21.78 27.86 -17.19
N ILE A 81 -21.96 28.59 -16.10
CA ILE A 81 -23.25 29.18 -15.71
C ILE A 81 -23.75 30.22 -16.72
N ARG A 82 -22.83 30.89 -17.42
CA ARG A 82 -23.15 31.91 -18.43
C ARG A 82 -23.88 31.32 -19.65
N LYS A 83 -23.80 30.01 -19.85
CA LYS A 83 -24.47 29.27 -20.94
C LYS A 83 -25.88 28.79 -20.55
N HIS A 84 -26.29 28.99 -19.29
CA HIS A 84 -27.61 28.55 -18.83
C HIS A 84 -28.73 29.43 -19.43
N PRO A 85 -29.86 28.84 -19.90
CA PRO A 85 -30.95 29.60 -20.53
C PRO A 85 -31.49 30.72 -19.64
N GLU A 86 -31.72 30.45 -18.35
CA GLU A 86 -32.20 31.44 -17.38
C GLU A 86 -31.10 32.32 -16.74
N TYR A 87 -29.87 32.34 -17.25
CA TYR A 87 -28.78 33.13 -16.67
C TYR A 87 -29.11 34.64 -16.59
N VAL A 88 -29.81 35.15 -17.61
CA VAL A 88 -30.22 36.57 -17.68
C VAL A 88 -31.22 36.91 -16.57
N ALA A 89 -32.09 35.97 -16.21
CA ALA A 89 -33.12 36.14 -15.17
C ALA A 89 -32.55 36.22 -13.74
N VAL A 90 -31.27 35.89 -13.55
CA VAL A 90 -30.63 36.00 -12.23
C VAL A 90 -30.44 37.48 -11.84
N PRO A 91 -30.89 37.88 -10.63
CA PRO A 91 -30.72 39.23 -10.11
C PRO A 91 -29.27 39.74 -10.10
N SER A 92 -29.08 41.04 -10.31
CA SER A 92 -27.76 41.68 -10.42
C SER A 92 -26.99 41.73 -9.09
N ASP A 93 -27.69 41.85 -7.96
CA ASP A 93 -27.16 41.78 -6.60
C ASP A 93 -26.49 40.43 -6.32
N VAL A 94 -27.15 39.33 -6.67
CA VAL A 94 -26.60 37.96 -6.53
C VAL A 94 -25.35 37.79 -7.39
N LYS A 95 -25.37 38.32 -8.62
CA LYS A 95 -24.20 38.32 -9.51
C LYS A 95 -23.04 39.14 -8.92
N ALA A 96 -23.33 40.30 -8.32
CA ALA A 96 -22.34 41.20 -7.75
C ALA A 96 -21.59 40.56 -6.56
N VAL A 97 -22.30 39.88 -5.65
CA VAL A 97 -21.70 39.17 -4.52
C VAL A 97 -20.73 38.08 -5.01
N ASN A 98 -21.16 37.29 -5.99
CA ASN A 98 -20.31 36.25 -6.56
C ASN A 98 -19.10 36.82 -7.32
N GLN A 99 -19.29 37.95 -8.00
CA GLN A 99 -18.20 38.65 -8.69
C GLN A 99 -17.15 39.19 -7.71
N ALA A 100 -17.57 39.70 -6.54
CA ALA A 100 -16.64 40.09 -5.48
C ALA A 100 -15.84 38.89 -4.97
N MET A 101 -16.51 37.75 -4.75
CA MET A 101 -15.85 36.51 -4.33
C MET A 101 -14.86 35.98 -5.38
N LEU A 102 -15.20 36.06 -6.67
CA LEU A 102 -14.26 35.72 -7.75
C LEU A 102 -13.00 36.57 -7.71
N LYS A 103 -13.11 37.88 -7.46
CA LYS A 103 -11.96 38.77 -7.32
C LYS A 103 -11.05 38.40 -6.15
N GLU A 104 -11.61 37.87 -5.07
CA GLU A 104 -10.85 37.40 -3.91
C GLU A 104 -10.21 36.02 -4.14
N VAL A 105 -10.94 35.10 -4.80
CA VAL A 105 -10.50 33.72 -5.04
C VAL A 105 -9.40 33.64 -6.09
N MET A 106 -9.45 34.47 -7.15
CA MET A 106 -8.45 34.45 -8.23
C MET A 106 -6.99 34.54 -7.73
N PRO A 107 -6.59 35.56 -6.96
CA PRO A 107 -5.22 35.65 -6.46
C PRO A 107 -4.88 34.53 -5.45
N LYS A 108 -5.86 34.05 -4.67
CA LYS A 108 -5.66 32.90 -3.76
C LYS A 108 -5.34 31.62 -4.54
N ALA A 109 -6.09 31.34 -5.60
CA ALA A 109 -5.89 30.18 -6.47
C ALA A 109 -4.55 30.23 -7.21
N GLU A 110 -4.14 31.41 -7.69
CA GLU A 110 -2.83 31.60 -8.32
C GLU A 110 -1.67 31.36 -7.35
N LYS A 111 -1.73 31.94 -6.15
CA LYS A 111 -0.74 31.69 -5.09
C LYS A 111 -0.68 30.21 -4.69
N LEU A 112 -1.83 29.55 -4.65
CA LEU A 112 -1.93 28.13 -4.31
C LEU A 112 -1.35 27.23 -5.42
N LYS A 113 -1.59 27.58 -6.69
CA LYS A 113 -0.96 26.93 -7.84
C LYS A 113 0.56 26.98 -7.76
N GLN A 114 1.12 28.16 -7.44
CA GLN A 114 2.57 28.30 -7.29
C GLN A 114 3.10 27.42 -6.16
N LYS A 115 2.44 27.42 -4.99
CA LYS A 115 2.82 26.55 -3.86
C LYS A 115 2.80 25.06 -4.23
N LEU A 116 1.78 24.61 -4.96
CA LEU A 116 1.67 23.23 -5.42
C LEU A 116 2.79 22.87 -6.41
N LEU A 117 3.13 23.77 -7.33
CA LEU A 117 4.25 23.58 -8.25
C LEU A 117 5.58 23.44 -7.49
N ASP A 118 5.84 24.31 -6.52
CA ASP A 118 7.06 24.27 -5.72
C ASP A 118 7.14 22.98 -4.89
N GLN A 119 6.02 22.56 -4.27
CA GLN A 119 5.94 21.31 -3.52
C GLN A 119 6.21 20.10 -4.42
N TYR A 120 5.56 20.02 -5.57
CA TYR A 120 5.74 18.91 -6.49
C TYR A 120 7.13 18.91 -7.13
N ALA A 121 7.72 20.07 -7.40
CA ALA A 121 9.09 20.17 -7.90
C ALA A 121 10.08 19.57 -6.90
N LYS A 122 9.90 19.86 -5.60
CA LYS A 122 10.70 19.26 -4.53
C LYS A 122 10.51 17.75 -4.43
N GLU A 123 9.26 17.27 -4.44
CA GLU A 123 8.94 15.83 -4.40
C GLU A 123 9.56 15.08 -5.60
N HIS A 124 9.44 15.66 -6.80
CA HIS A 124 9.96 15.08 -8.03
C HIS A 124 11.50 15.10 -8.09
N ALA A 125 12.15 16.14 -7.56
CA ALA A 125 13.61 16.17 -7.42
C ALA A 125 14.10 15.07 -6.48
N ASN A 126 13.47 14.93 -5.31
CA ASN A 126 13.79 13.86 -4.35
C ASN A 126 13.60 12.47 -4.95
N TYR A 127 12.53 12.27 -5.73
CA TYR A 127 12.27 11.03 -6.45
C TYR A 127 13.38 10.71 -7.46
N LYS A 128 13.82 11.71 -8.25
CA LYS A 128 14.92 11.55 -9.21
C LYS A 128 16.22 11.17 -8.53
N GLU A 129 16.59 11.84 -7.44
CA GLU A 129 17.79 11.51 -6.67
C GLU A 129 17.74 10.09 -6.09
N TYR A 130 16.59 9.68 -5.56
CA TYR A 130 16.40 8.32 -5.04
C TYR A 130 16.54 7.26 -6.14
N GLU A 131 15.90 7.49 -7.29
CA GLU A 131 16.02 6.62 -8.47
C GLU A 131 17.47 6.51 -8.96
N GLU A 132 18.22 7.62 -8.98
CA GLU A 132 19.62 7.64 -9.40
C GLU A 132 20.52 6.88 -8.41
N LYS A 133 20.36 7.12 -7.10
CA LYS A 133 21.08 6.36 -6.06
C LYS A 133 20.79 4.86 -6.15
N ARG A 134 19.54 4.47 -6.41
CA ARG A 134 19.16 3.06 -6.59
C ARG A 134 19.88 2.44 -7.79
N LYS A 135 19.93 3.14 -8.93
CA LYS A 135 20.63 2.68 -10.14
C LYS A 135 22.14 2.55 -9.93
N ILE A 136 22.76 3.51 -9.23
CA ILE A 136 24.19 3.45 -8.91
C ILE A 136 24.49 2.26 -8.00
N ALA A 137 23.69 2.02 -6.97
CA ALA A 137 23.85 0.89 -6.06
C ALA A 137 23.67 -0.46 -6.78
N GLU A 138 22.68 -0.58 -7.66
CA GLU A 138 22.46 -1.77 -8.48
C GLU A 138 23.62 -2.03 -9.46
N ALA A 139 24.13 -0.99 -10.10
CA ALA A 139 25.29 -1.09 -10.99
C ALA A 139 26.57 -1.46 -10.22
N ALA A 140 26.78 -0.89 -9.03
CA ALA A 140 27.91 -1.23 -8.16
C ALA A 140 27.85 -2.68 -7.71
N LYS A 141 26.67 -3.16 -7.28
CA LYS A 141 26.45 -4.56 -6.89
C LYS A 141 26.73 -5.51 -8.07
N ARG A 142 26.21 -5.20 -9.25
CA ARG A 142 26.45 -5.99 -10.47
C ARG A 142 27.93 -6.03 -10.85
N LYS A 143 28.66 -4.91 -10.68
CA LYS A 143 30.10 -4.87 -10.93
C LYS A 143 30.86 -5.73 -9.93
N GLN A 144 30.50 -5.67 -8.64
CA GLN A 144 31.09 -6.51 -7.60
C GLN A 144 30.83 -8.01 -7.88
N GLU A 145 29.60 -8.40 -8.22
CA GLU A 145 29.27 -9.78 -8.59
C GLU A 145 30.09 -10.28 -9.80
N GLN A 146 30.36 -9.41 -10.79
CA GLN A 146 31.22 -9.74 -11.93
C GLN A 146 32.69 -9.89 -11.54
N GLU A 147 33.19 -9.04 -10.63
CA GLU A 147 34.55 -9.12 -10.11
C GLU A 147 34.75 -10.40 -9.28
N ASP A 148 33.79 -10.73 -8.40
CA ASP A 148 33.80 -11.94 -7.58
C ASP A 148 33.71 -13.21 -8.46
N ALA A 149 32.84 -13.22 -9.47
CA ALA A 149 32.73 -14.34 -10.41
C ALA A 149 34.03 -14.54 -11.21
N LYS A 150 34.69 -13.44 -11.62
CA LYS A 150 35.98 -13.49 -12.32
C LYS A 150 37.11 -13.98 -11.41
N LEU A 151 37.10 -13.62 -10.14
CA LEU A 151 38.06 -14.11 -9.14
C LEU A 151 37.85 -15.61 -8.89
N ALA A 152 36.61 -16.06 -8.67
CA ALA A 152 36.28 -17.46 -8.49
C ALA A 152 36.74 -18.31 -9.69
N GLN A 153 36.54 -17.82 -10.92
CA GLN A 153 37.02 -18.50 -12.13
C GLN A 153 38.55 -18.62 -12.19
N ARG A 154 39.30 -17.61 -11.73
CA ARG A 154 40.77 -17.68 -11.65
C ARG A 154 41.24 -18.70 -10.63
N LEU A 155 40.67 -18.68 -9.42
CA LEU A 155 41.00 -19.64 -8.36
C LEU A 155 40.74 -21.08 -8.80
N GLN A 156 39.60 -21.33 -9.46
CA GLN A 156 39.27 -22.64 -10.01
C GLN A 156 40.25 -23.09 -11.11
N ALA A 157 40.75 -22.16 -11.94
CA ALA A 157 41.75 -22.47 -12.95
C ALA A 157 43.13 -22.81 -12.34
N ASP A 158 43.51 -22.12 -11.27
CA ASP A 158 44.75 -22.39 -10.53
C ASP A 158 44.68 -23.76 -9.82
N GLU A 159 43.55 -24.08 -9.19
CA GLU A 159 43.28 -25.39 -8.56
C GLU A 159 43.39 -26.54 -9.57
N ASN A 160 42.70 -26.43 -10.71
CA ASN A 160 42.80 -27.41 -11.80
C ASN A 160 44.22 -27.58 -12.35
N ARG A 161 45.07 -26.53 -12.29
CA ARG A 161 46.47 -26.59 -12.74
C ARG A 161 47.35 -27.33 -11.73
N GLN A 162 47.04 -27.22 -10.45
CA GLN A 162 47.78 -27.86 -9.36
C GLN A 162 47.51 -29.37 -9.33
N ASP A 163 46.25 -29.78 -9.58
CA ASP A 163 45.83 -31.19 -9.67
C ASP A 163 46.47 -31.94 -10.87
N GLY A 164 47.02 -31.23 -11.86
CA GLY A 164 47.76 -31.83 -12.96
C GLY A 164 49.17 -32.33 -12.59
N HIS A 165 49.69 -32.01 -11.41
CA HIS A 165 51.03 -32.43 -10.97
C HIS A 165 51.07 -33.22 -9.65
N THR A 166 49.94 -33.37 -8.95
CA THR A 166 49.85 -34.21 -7.76
C THR A 166 49.25 -35.56 -8.12
N THR A 167 50.09 -36.60 -8.10
CA THR A 167 49.62 -37.96 -7.84
C THR A 167 48.68 -37.93 -6.63
N PRO A 168 47.50 -38.58 -6.69
CA PRO A 168 46.59 -38.59 -5.56
C PRO A 168 47.27 -39.38 -4.42
N HIS A 169 47.78 -38.69 -3.41
CA HIS A 169 48.43 -39.34 -2.26
C HIS A 169 47.40 -40.01 -1.32
N LEU A 170 46.12 -40.02 -1.67
CA LEU A 170 45.04 -40.76 -1.00
C LEU A 170 45.00 -42.26 -1.33
N LEU A 171 46.12 -42.83 -1.80
CA LEU A 171 46.26 -44.29 -1.96
C LEU A 171 46.96 -44.97 -0.77
N ASN A 172 47.28 -44.24 0.31
CA ASN A 172 47.76 -44.86 1.55
C ASN A 172 46.65 -44.89 2.62
N ALA A 173 45.62 -45.70 2.37
CA ALA A 173 44.59 -46.01 3.36
C ALA A 173 45.14 -46.77 4.58
N GLU A 174 46.40 -47.22 4.52
CA GLU A 174 47.04 -48.04 5.55
C GLU A 174 47.72 -47.22 6.66
N GLU A 175 47.96 -45.92 6.47
CA GLU A 175 48.64 -45.06 7.48
C GLU A 175 47.67 -44.37 8.45
N TRP A 176 46.39 -44.26 8.09
CA TRP A 176 45.32 -43.72 8.94
C TRP A 176 44.42 -44.82 9.53
N ALA A 177 44.82 -46.08 9.40
CA ALA A 177 44.21 -47.18 10.11
C ALA A 177 44.57 -47.07 11.60
N VAL A 178 43.85 -46.21 12.33
CA VAL A 178 43.82 -46.26 13.79
C VAL A 178 43.28 -47.64 14.13
N SER A 179 44.16 -48.54 14.57
CA SER A 179 43.78 -49.85 15.02
C SER A 179 42.78 -49.68 16.17
N PRO A 180 41.57 -50.24 16.11
CA PRO A 180 40.64 -50.18 17.22
C PRO A 180 41.22 -51.00 18.37
N SER A 181 41.95 -50.35 19.27
CA SER A 181 42.46 -50.92 20.52
C SER A 181 41.35 -51.00 21.59
N ALA A 182 40.15 -51.39 21.17
CA ALA A 182 39.03 -51.64 22.06
C ALA A 182 38.77 -53.15 22.06
N PRO A 183 38.87 -53.83 23.22
CA PRO A 183 38.55 -55.25 23.30
C PRO A 183 37.08 -55.49 22.92
N PRO A 184 36.76 -56.63 22.27
CA PRO A 184 35.39 -56.97 21.95
C PRO A 184 34.64 -57.21 23.26
N VAL A 185 33.77 -56.26 23.62
CA VAL A 185 32.80 -56.43 24.71
C VAL A 185 31.65 -57.29 24.19
N ASP A 186 31.84 -58.59 24.24
CA ASP A 186 30.79 -59.58 23.99
C ASP A 186 29.79 -59.53 25.14
N GLY A 187 28.67 -58.83 24.95
CA GLY A 187 27.64 -58.67 25.99
C GLY A 187 26.81 -57.39 25.97
N VAL A 188 27.01 -56.47 25.02
CA VAL A 188 26.10 -55.31 24.87
C VAL A 188 24.97 -55.68 23.92
N LEU A 189 23.81 -56.03 24.49
CA LEU A 189 22.55 -56.11 23.77
C LEU A 189 22.13 -54.69 23.36
N TYR A 190 22.39 -54.31 22.11
CA TYR A 190 21.80 -53.11 21.52
C TYR A 190 20.29 -53.33 21.35
N PRO A 191 19.42 -52.43 21.84
CA PRO A 191 18.01 -52.48 21.49
C PRO A 191 17.86 -52.29 19.98
N ASP A 192 17.35 -53.31 19.30
CA ASP A 192 17.30 -53.45 17.84
C ASP A 192 16.21 -52.59 17.16
N ASP A 193 15.86 -51.43 17.73
CA ASP A 193 14.57 -50.76 17.46
C ASP A 193 14.67 -49.35 16.84
N PHE A 194 15.78 -49.01 16.19
CA PHE A 194 15.96 -47.65 15.64
C PHE A 194 16.21 -47.52 14.13
N ALA A 195 16.12 -48.60 13.33
CA ALA A 195 16.47 -48.51 11.91
C ALA A 195 15.54 -49.24 10.91
N SER A 196 14.25 -49.43 11.23
CA SER A 196 13.35 -50.12 10.30
C SER A 196 11.89 -49.67 10.39
N GLU A 197 11.61 -48.38 10.19
CA GLU A 197 10.45 -47.90 9.41
C GLU A 197 10.48 -46.35 9.29
N PRO A 198 10.33 -45.75 8.09
CA PRO A 198 9.93 -44.35 8.01
C PRO A 198 8.54 -44.21 8.64
N PRO A 199 8.26 -43.13 9.41
CA PRO A 199 7.01 -43.04 10.17
C PRO A 199 5.83 -43.03 9.21
N ARG A 200 5.11 -44.15 9.14
CA ARG A 200 3.85 -44.25 8.42
C ARG A 200 2.80 -43.51 9.25
N ALA A 201 2.26 -42.43 8.69
CA ALA A 201 1.13 -41.75 9.31
C ALA A 201 -0.01 -42.76 9.56
N PRO A 202 -0.66 -42.75 10.73
CA PRO A 202 -1.75 -43.67 11.02
C PRO A 202 -2.87 -43.46 9.98
N PRO A 203 -3.57 -44.52 9.54
CA PRO A 203 -4.73 -44.38 8.67
C PRO A 203 -5.86 -43.71 9.46
N GLN A 204 -5.87 -42.37 9.47
CA GLN A 204 -7.02 -41.63 9.93
C GLN A 204 -8.09 -41.72 8.86
N SER A 205 -9.09 -42.58 9.11
CA SER A 205 -10.38 -42.52 8.44
C SER A 205 -11.02 -41.16 8.72
N TYR A 206 -10.74 -40.19 7.86
CA TYR A 206 -11.41 -38.91 7.85
C TYR A 206 -12.83 -39.12 7.30
N HIS A 207 -13.80 -39.27 8.20
CA HIS A 207 -15.18 -38.94 7.88
C HIS A 207 -15.39 -37.47 8.23
N PRO A 208 -15.72 -36.60 7.27
CA PRO A 208 -16.06 -35.22 7.57
C PRO A 208 -17.42 -35.22 8.28
N THR A 209 -17.41 -35.22 9.61
CA THR A 209 -18.57 -34.79 10.37
C THR A 209 -18.63 -33.27 10.30
N PRO A 210 -19.69 -32.67 9.71
CA PRO A 210 -19.85 -31.22 9.74
C PRO A 210 -19.96 -30.76 11.20
N PRO A 211 -19.38 -29.60 11.57
CA PRO A 211 -19.47 -29.11 12.93
C PRO A 211 -20.94 -28.81 13.27
N LEU A 212 -21.45 -29.48 14.31
CA LEU A 212 -22.69 -29.14 15.01
C LEU A 212 -22.48 -27.85 15.82
N ILE A 213 -22.29 -26.74 15.10
CA ILE A 213 -22.53 -25.42 15.65
C ILE A 213 -23.96 -25.07 15.20
N PRO A 214 -24.97 -25.07 16.10
CA PRO A 214 -26.27 -24.53 15.73
C PRO A 214 -26.06 -23.07 15.32
N PRO A 215 -26.63 -22.60 14.19
CA PRO A 215 -26.55 -21.19 13.86
C PRO A 215 -27.21 -20.42 14.99
N SER A 216 -26.43 -19.59 15.69
CA SER A 216 -26.97 -18.59 16.59
C SER A 216 -28.04 -17.81 15.83
N ARG A 217 -29.28 -17.87 16.30
CA ARG A 217 -30.39 -17.10 15.74
C ARG A 217 -29.95 -15.66 15.46
N PRO A 218 -30.36 -15.06 14.34
CA PRO A 218 -30.20 -13.64 14.16
C PRO A 218 -31.00 -12.95 15.28
N HIS A 219 -30.30 -12.22 16.14
CA HIS A 219 -30.95 -11.27 17.02
C HIS A 219 -31.38 -10.11 16.12
N ASP A 220 -32.69 -10.06 15.83
CA ASP A 220 -33.35 -8.84 15.42
C ASP A 220 -33.17 -7.82 16.56
N ALA A 221 -32.22 -6.91 16.37
CA ALA A 221 -32.20 -5.60 16.98
C ALA A 221 -31.73 -4.66 15.88
N GLY A 222 -32.70 -4.10 15.16
CA GLY A 222 -32.48 -3.21 14.04
C GLY A 222 -31.58 -2.02 14.40
N ILE A 223 -30.51 -1.86 13.63
CA ILE A 223 -30.08 -0.58 13.09
C ILE A 223 -29.82 -0.83 11.59
N ASN A 224 -30.56 -0.09 10.76
CA ASN A 224 -30.66 -0.26 9.32
C ASN A 224 -29.33 -0.22 8.57
N ASP A 225 -29.25 -1.08 7.56
CA ASP A 225 -28.63 -0.93 6.24
C ASP A 225 -27.54 0.13 6.05
N PHE A 226 -26.31 -0.32 5.81
CA PHE A 226 -25.45 0.17 4.71
C PHE A 226 -24.20 -0.72 4.63
N VAL A 227 -24.28 -1.89 4.00
CA VAL A 227 -23.18 -2.47 3.18
C VAL A 227 -23.65 -3.76 2.51
N SER A 228 -24.03 -3.66 1.24
CA SER A 228 -24.11 -4.81 0.35
C SER A 228 -22.71 -5.43 0.10
N PRO A 229 -22.65 -6.74 -0.21
CA PRO A 229 -21.42 -7.51 -0.17
C PRO A 229 -20.65 -7.47 -1.50
N LEU A 230 -19.34 -7.69 -1.38
CA LEU A 230 -18.51 -8.32 -2.42
C LEU A 230 -18.15 -7.54 -3.69
N VAL A 231 -17.95 -6.21 -3.65
CA VAL A 231 -17.11 -5.53 -4.66
C VAL A 231 -16.43 -4.31 -4.02
N SER A 232 -15.17 -4.44 -3.61
CA SER A 232 -14.28 -3.29 -3.53
C SER A 232 -12.83 -3.74 -3.58
N GLU A 233 -12.24 -3.41 -4.73
CA GLU A 233 -10.85 -3.47 -5.11
C GLU A 233 -9.90 -3.12 -3.95
N ARG A 234 -9.05 -4.08 -3.56
CA ARG A 234 -7.74 -3.89 -2.91
C ARG A 234 -7.60 -2.79 -1.84
N ARG A 235 -8.63 -2.54 -1.03
CA ARG A 235 -8.52 -1.73 0.20
C ARG A 235 -9.06 -2.51 1.37
N LEU A 236 -8.29 -2.52 2.47
CA LEU A 236 -8.70 -3.13 3.73
C LEU A 236 -10.03 -2.51 4.18
N ARG A 237 -10.97 -3.35 4.63
CA ARG A 237 -12.26 -2.89 5.15
C ARG A 237 -12.04 -2.01 6.37
N GLN A 238 -12.64 -0.82 6.39
CA GLN A 238 -12.67 0.01 7.59
C GLN A 238 -13.68 -0.60 8.58
N VAL A 239 -13.22 -0.87 9.80
CA VAL A 239 -14.05 -1.42 10.88
C VAL A 239 -13.97 -0.46 12.06
N VAL A 240 -15.13 -0.07 12.59
CA VAL A 240 -15.21 0.70 13.83
C VAL A 240 -15.10 -0.28 14.99
N VAL A 241 -14.09 -0.10 15.83
CA VAL A 241 -13.85 -0.94 17.01
C VAL A 241 -13.87 -0.09 18.28
N PRO A 242 -14.34 -0.62 19.42
CA PRO A 242 -14.23 0.06 20.71
C PRO A 242 -12.77 0.40 21.04
N ALA A 243 -12.52 1.60 21.58
CA ALA A 243 -11.16 2.09 21.85
C ALA A 243 -10.34 1.16 22.77
N GLY A 244 -10.99 0.45 23.70
CA GLY A 244 -10.35 -0.48 24.63
C GLY A 244 -10.12 -1.90 24.09
N LEU A 245 -10.47 -2.20 22.83
CA LEU A 245 -10.39 -3.55 22.29
C LEU A 245 -8.93 -4.04 22.18
N LEU A 246 -8.03 -3.20 21.64
CA LEU A 246 -6.63 -3.55 21.46
C LEU A 246 -5.92 -3.79 22.80
N SER A 247 -6.13 -2.90 23.77
CA SER A 247 -5.53 -3.03 25.09
C SER A 247 -6.01 -4.27 25.83
N ARG A 248 -7.32 -4.57 25.75
CA ARG A 248 -7.89 -5.79 26.34
C ARG A 248 -7.39 -7.07 25.66
N PHE A 249 -7.27 -7.06 24.33
CA PHE A 249 -6.70 -8.18 23.57
C PHE A 249 -5.26 -8.47 23.99
N LEU A 250 -4.41 -7.43 24.05
CA LEU A 250 -3.01 -7.58 24.47
C LEU A 250 -2.88 -8.08 25.91
N ALA A 251 -3.73 -7.59 26.82
CA ALA A 251 -3.75 -8.05 28.22
C ALA A 251 -4.10 -9.54 28.34
N LEU A 252 -5.05 -10.03 27.54
CA LEU A 252 -5.45 -11.44 27.53
C LEU A 252 -4.43 -12.34 26.82
N ALA A 253 -3.76 -11.83 25.79
CA ALA A 253 -2.77 -12.58 25.02
C ALA A 253 -1.42 -12.72 25.76
N ALA A 254 -1.01 -11.70 26.52
CA ALA A 254 0.28 -11.63 27.21
C ALA A 254 0.70 -12.90 27.98
N PRO A 255 -0.12 -13.49 28.87
CA PRO A 255 0.27 -14.69 29.62
C PRO A 255 0.41 -15.94 28.75
N ASN A 256 -0.27 -16.01 27.60
CA ASN A 256 -0.16 -17.14 26.67
C ASN A 256 1.06 -16.97 25.76
N THR A 257 1.33 -15.76 25.28
CA THR A 257 2.56 -15.42 24.55
C THR A 257 3.80 -15.70 25.41
N ALA A 258 3.76 -15.35 26.70
CA ALA A 258 4.86 -15.65 27.64
C ALA A 258 5.09 -17.16 27.85
N ARG A 259 4.08 -17.99 27.61
CA ARG A 259 4.13 -19.45 27.74
C ARG A 259 4.33 -20.16 26.39
N ASN A 260 4.58 -19.42 25.31
CA ASN A 260 4.69 -19.94 23.95
C ASN A 260 3.46 -20.77 23.50
N VAL A 261 2.28 -20.41 24.02
CA VAL A 261 1.00 -21.03 23.68
C VAL A 261 0.33 -20.16 22.63
N GLU A 262 0.20 -20.69 21.41
CA GLU A 262 -0.41 -19.99 20.29
C GLU A 262 -1.91 -19.71 20.58
N LEU A 263 -2.34 -18.46 20.41
CA LEU A 263 -3.75 -18.15 20.17
C LEU A 263 -3.95 -17.99 18.67
N CYS A 264 -4.94 -18.66 18.09
CA CYS A 264 -5.28 -18.55 16.66
C CYS A 264 -5.91 -17.19 16.25
N GLY A 265 -5.64 -16.11 16.99
CA GLY A 265 -6.17 -14.77 16.74
C GLY A 265 -5.07 -13.78 16.37
N ILE A 266 -5.16 -13.22 15.16
CA ILE A 266 -4.28 -12.14 14.69
C ILE A 266 -5.10 -10.85 14.63
N LEU A 267 -4.72 -9.84 15.42
CA LEU A 267 -5.27 -8.49 15.32
C LEU A 267 -4.20 -7.58 14.68
N ALA A 268 -4.31 -7.36 13.38
CA ALA A 268 -3.37 -6.52 12.61
C ALA A 268 -4.12 -5.42 11.85
N GLY A 269 -3.63 -4.18 11.93
CA GLY A 269 -4.24 -3.03 11.26
C GLY A 269 -3.68 -1.68 11.72
N ILE A 270 -4.09 -0.61 11.06
CA ILE A 270 -3.76 0.79 11.44
C ILE A 270 -4.98 1.35 12.16
N LEU A 271 -4.80 1.80 13.41
CA LEU A 271 -5.86 2.39 14.21
C LEU A 271 -5.88 3.90 13.99
N VAL A 272 -6.99 4.41 13.46
CA VAL A 272 -7.21 5.85 13.28
C VAL A 272 -8.22 6.29 14.35
N CYS A 273 -7.77 7.14 15.29
CA CYS A 273 -8.66 7.71 16.29
C CYS A 273 -9.63 8.69 15.64
N VAL A 274 -10.90 8.31 15.55
CA VAL A 274 -11.98 9.19 15.11
C VAL A 274 -12.64 9.77 16.36
N TYR A 275 -12.40 11.05 16.64
CA TYR A 275 -13.15 11.76 17.69
C TYR A 275 -14.52 12.15 17.10
N PRO A 276 -15.64 11.69 17.69
CA PRO A 276 -16.95 12.21 17.32
C PRO A 276 -17.04 13.68 17.78
N TYR A 277 -17.51 14.55 16.87
CA TYR A 277 -17.95 15.91 17.20
C TYR A 277 -19.20 15.90 18.08
#